data_AF-A0A519RK58-F1
#
_entry.id   AF-A0A519RK58-F1
#
_cell.length_a   1.000
_cell.length_b   1.000
_cell.length_c   1.000
_cell.angle_alpha   90.00
_cell.angle_beta   90.00
_cell.angle_gamma   90.00
#
_symmetry.space_group_name_H-M   'P 1'
#
loop_
_entity.id
_entity.type
_entity.pdbx_description
1 polymer ?
#
loop_
_entity_poly.entity_id
_entity_poly.type
_entity_poly.pdbx_seq_one_letter_code
_entity_poly.pdbx_strand_id
1 'polypeptide(L)'
;MNFITTATINAIKELYSQEVAESVINIQETRKEFEGQVTIVVFPITKISKKSPEETATAIGEYLVANVAEVTAFNVVKGFLNLSIADDYWINLFNNELLNDDFGKVKANGKKVMVEYSSPNTNKPLHLGHVRNNLLGYSVAELLKADGYEVFKVNLVNDRGIHICKSMLAWQKWGNNETPESSGLKGDHLVGKYYVIFDKEYKKEIDALKAEGQTEDEAKKNAPLIKEAQQMLLAWEAGEEQ
;
A
#
# COMPACT_ATOMS: atom_id res chain seq x y z
N MET A 1 -2.19 1.47 -27.03
CA MET A 1 -3.48 1.74 -27.72
C MET A 1 -3.61 3.15 -28.29
N ASN A 2 -2.56 3.99 -28.28
CA ASN A 2 -2.62 5.36 -28.81
C ASN A 2 -3.11 5.42 -30.27
N PHE A 3 -2.89 4.35 -31.06
CA PHE A 3 -3.39 4.24 -32.43
C PHE A 3 -4.92 4.37 -32.54
N ILE A 4 -5.70 3.87 -31.56
CA ILE A 4 -7.17 3.97 -31.58
C ILE A 4 -7.58 5.45 -31.48
N THR A 5 -6.95 6.18 -30.58
CA THR A 5 -7.18 7.62 -30.42
C THR A 5 -6.85 8.36 -31.71
N THR A 6 -5.66 8.15 -32.27
CA THR A 6 -5.24 8.77 -33.53
C THR A 6 -6.19 8.42 -34.68
N ALA A 7 -6.57 7.16 -34.82
CA ALA A 7 -7.48 6.71 -35.87
C ALA A 7 -8.89 7.30 -35.71
N THR A 8 -9.37 7.47 -34.48
CA THR A 8 -10.67 8.10 -34.21
C THR A 8 -10.65 9.58 -34.57
N ILE A 9 -9.56 10.30 -34.29
CA ILE A 9 -9.39 11.70 -34.71
C ILE A 9 -9.40 11.79 -36.25
N ASN A 10 -8.71 10.88 -36.94
CA ASN A 10 -8.72 10.81 -38.40
C ASN A 10 -10.12 10.50 -38.95
N ALA A 11 -10.86 9.59 -38.30
CA ALA A 11 -12.25 9.28 -38.66
C ALA A 11 -13.15 10.52 -38.54
N ILE A 12 -13.02 11.29 -37.45
CA ILE A 12 -13.79 12.53 -37.25
C ILE A 12 -13.45 13.56 -38.34
N LYS A 13 -12.17 13.68 -38.68
CA LYS A 13 -11.71 14.59 -39.73
C LYS A 13 -12.28 14.20 -41.10
N GLU A 14 -12.23 12.94 -41.47
CA GLU A 14 -12.69 12.47 -42.78
C GLU A 14 -14.23 12.48 -42.88
N LEU A 15 -14.93 11.99 -41.85
CA LEU A 15 -16.39 11.86 -41.87
C LEU A 15 -17.11 13.21 -41.69
N TYR A 16 -16.52 14.14 -40.94
CA TYR A 16 -17.19 15.37 -40.52
C TYR A 16 -16.43 16.65 -40.86
N SER A 17 -15.22 16.57 -41.44
CA SER A 17 -14.38 17.73 -41.77
C SER A 17 -14.09 18.63 -40.55
N GLN A 18 -13.84 18.01 -39.39
CA GLN A 18 -13.57 18.70 -38.13
C GLN A 18 -12.28 18.18 -37.50
N GLU A 19 -11.47 19.09 -36.96
CA GLU A 19 -10.29 18.74 -36.16
C GLU A 19 -10.61 18.84 -34.68
N VAL A 20 -10.16 17.85 -33.91
CA VAL A 20 -10.43 17.76 -32.47
C VAL A 20 -9.15 17.51 -31.69
N ALA A 21 -9.12 17.99 -30.45
CA ALA A 21 -8.06 17.66 -29.51
C ALA A 21 -8.19 16.21 -29.04
N GLU A 22 -7.05 15.59 -28.68
CA GLU A 22 -6.99 14.22 -28.14
C GLU A 22 -7.90 14.01 -26.92
N SER A 23 -8.02 15.04 -26.06
CA SER A 23 -8.85 15.03 -24.86
C SER A 23 -10.36 14.84 -25.11
N VAL A 24 -10.81 14.98 -26.36
CA VAL A 24 -12.20 14.70 -26.75
C VAL A 24 -12.46 13.19 -26.82
N ILE A 25 -11.42 12.40 -27.10
CA ILE A 25 -11.53 10.95 -27.25
C ILE A 25 -11.42 10.31 -25.87
N ASN A 26 -12.51 9.69 -25.44
CA ASN A 26 -12.57 8.96 -24.17
C ASN A 26 -12.61 7.46 -24.44
N ILE A 27 -11.55 6.78 -24.04
CA ILE A 27 -11.37 5.33 -24.18
C ILE A 27 -11.47 4.68 -22.79
N GLN A 28 -12.20 3.58 -22.72
CA GLN A 28 -12.34 2.76 -21.52
C GLN A 28 -12.26 1.27 -21.88
N GLU A 29 -12.05 0.42 -20.86
CA GLU A 29 -12.16 -1.04 -21.02
C GLU A 29 -13.62 -1.41 -21.33
N THR A 30 -13.82 -2.31 -22.29
CA THR A 30 -15.14 -2.84 -22.60
C THR A 30 -15.67 -3.64 -21.40
N ARG A 31 -16.94 -3.43 -21.07
CA ARG A 31 -17.56 -4.21 -19.99
C ARG A 31 -17.68 -5.68 -20.40
N LYS A 32 -17.47 -6.59 -19.44
CA LYS A 32 -17.40 -8.05 -19.68
C LYS A 32 -18.64 -8.65 -20.35
N GLU A 33 -19.80 -8.00 -20.23
CA GLU A 33 -21.05 -8.42 -20.88
C GLU A 33 -21.15 -8.08 -22.37
N PHE A 34 -20.21 -7.30 -22.91
CA PHE A 34 -20.18 -6.89 -24.33
C PHE A 34 -18.93 -7.41 -25.03
N GLU A 35 -19.05 -7.68 -26.33
CA GLU A 35 -17.91 -8.04 -27.17
C GLU A 35 -16.98 -6.84 -27.41
N GLY A 36 -15.69 -7.15 -27.60
CA GLY A 36 -14.62 -6.18 -27.82
C GLY A 36 -13.72 -5.99 -26.59
N GLN A 37 -12.56 -5.38 -26.80
CA GLN A 37 -11.57 -5.12 -25.74
C GLN A 37 -11.54 -3.64 -25.33
N VAL A 38 -11.93 -2.75 -26.23
CA VAL A 38 -11.82 -1.30 -26.04
C VAL A 38 -13.11 -0.60 -26.41
N THR A 39 -13.56 0.34 -25.61
CA THR A 39 -14.76 1.15 -25.88
C THR A 39 -14.40 2.61 -26.09
N ILE A 40 -14.90 3.21 -27.17
CA ILE A 40 -14.93 4.66 -27.36
C ILE A 40 -16.28 5.19 -26.88
N VAL A 41 -16.25 6.16 -25.98
CA VAL A 41 -17.43 6.86 -25.50
C VAL A 41 -17.74 8.02 -26.45
N VAL A 42 -18.78 7.89 -27.29
CA VAL A 42 -18.99 8.82 -28.42
C VAL A 42 -19.79 10.08 -28.09
N PHE A 43 -20.31 10.21 -26.86
CA PHE A 43 -21.14 11.37 -26.47
C PHE A 43 -20.46 12.74 -26.66
N PRO A 44 -19.15 12.93 -26.45
CA PRO A 44 -18.48 14.19 -26.77
C PRO A 44 -18.47 14.48 -28.28
N ILE A 45 -18.53 13.44 -29.12
CA ILE A 45 -18.40 13.52 -30.58
C ILE A 45 -19.75 13.82 -31.26
N THR A 46 -20.89 13.55 -30.60
CA THR A 46 -22.23 13.77 -31.18
C THR A 46 -22.50 15.22 -31.54
N LYS A 47 -21.92 16.18 -30.79
CA LYS A 47 -22.00 17.62 -31.11
C LYS A 47 -21.30 17.97 -32.44
N ILE A 48 -20.32 17.17 -32.82
CA ILE A 48 -19.51 17.34 -34.03
C ILE A 48 -20.21 16.65 -35.20
N SER A 49 -20.63 15.40 -35.01
CA SER A 49 -21.32 14.62 -36.05
C SER A 49 -22.71 15.17 -36.38
N LYS A 50 -23.35 15.86 -35.41
CA LYS A 50 -24.77 16.29 -35.44
C LYS A 50 -25.73 15.12 -35.66
N LYS A 51 -25.33 13.92 -35.23
CA LYS A 51 -26.11 12.67 -35.32
C LYS A 51 -26.40 12.11 -33.92
N SER A 52 -27.29 11.13 -33.85
CA SER A 52 -27.50 10.38 -32.61
C SER A 52 -26.21 9.68 -32.14
N PRO A 53 -26.08 9.33 -30.84
CA PRO A 53 -24.94 8.55 -30.35
C PRO A 53 -24.75 7.24 -31.10
N GLU A 54 -25.83 6.53 -31.43
CA GLU A 54 -25.81 5.27 -32.16
C GLU A 54 -25.28 5.46 -33.59
N GLU A 55 -25.82 6.42 -34.34
CA GLU A 55 -25.35 6.71 -35.70
C GLU A 55 -23.90 7.21 -35.73
N THR A 56 -23.50 7.97 -34.71
CA THR A 56 -22.11 8.46 -34.58
C THR A 56 -21.16 7.30 -34.31
N ALA A 57 -21.51 6.43 -33.37
CA ALA A 57 -20.74 5.23 -33.06
C ALA A 57 -20.63 4.30 -34.26
N THR A 58 -21.73 4.02 -34.95
CA THR A 58 -21.72 3.15 -36.14
C THR A 58 -20.83 3.74 -37.23
N ALA A 59 -20.97 5.02 -37.57
CA ALA A 59 -20.16 5.64 -38.62
C ALA A 59 -18.65 5.61 -38.30
N ILE A 60 -18.28 5.86 -37.04
CA ILE A 60 -16.87 5.77 -36.61
C ILE A 60 -16.40 4.32 -36.62
N GLY A 61 -17.21 3.38 -36.12
CA GLY A 61 -16.88 1.96 -36.12
C GLY A 61 -16.65 1.39 -37.51
N GLU A 62 -17.53 1.71 -38.46
CA GLU A 62 -17.39 1.33 -39.87
C GLU A 62 -16.11 1.90 -40.49
N TYR A 63 -15.81 3.18 -40.23
CA TYR A 63 -14.58 3.79 -40.69
C TYR A 63 -13.35 3.08 -40.11
N LEU A 64 -13.34 2.77 -38.81
CA LEU A 64 -12.20 2.13 -38.15
C LEU A 64 -11.97 0.71 -38.71
N VAL A 65 -13.02 -0.10 -38.85
CA VAL A 65 -12.89 -1.43 -39.47
C VAL A 65 -12.38 -1.36 -40.91
N ALA A 66 -12.80 -0.34 -41.67
CA ALA A 66 -12.39 -0.20 -43.07
C ALA A 66 -10.95 0.32 -43.25
N ASN A 67 -10.43 1.10 -42.30
CA ASN A 67 -9.19 1.86 -42.48
C ASN A 67 -8.07 1.51 -41.47
N VAL A 68 -8.36 0.72 -40.44
CA VAL A 68 -7.41 0.36 -39.38
C VAL A 68 -7.33 -1.16 -39.31
N ALA A 69 -6.21 -1.72 -39.78
CA ALA A 69 -6.03 -3.17 -39.89
C ALA A 69 -6.14 -3.90 -38.53
N GLU A 70 -5.80 -3.20 -37.44
CA GLU A 70 -5.87 -3.70 -36.08
C GLU A 70 -7.30 -3.79 -35.54
N VAL A 71 -8.31 -3.17 -36.17
CA VAL A 71 -9.72 -3.20 -35.73
C VAL A 71 -10.49 -4.19 -36.61
N THR A 72 -10.90 -5.33 -36.04
CA THR A 72 -11.50 -6.43 -36.81
C THR A 72 -13.03 -6.39 -36.83
N ALA A 73 -13.64 -5.85 -35.78
CA ALA A 73 -15.08 -5.72 -35.66
C ALA A 73 -15.45 -4.63 -34.65
N PHE A 74 -16.72 -4.25 -34.63
CA PHE A 74 -17.27 -3.38 -33.60
C PHE A 74 -18.72 -3.75 -33.29
N ASN A 75 -19.20 -3.34 -32.12
CA ASN A 75 -20.62 -3.28 -31.81
C ASN A 75 -20.95 -1.95 -31.11
N VAL A 76 -22.22 -1.57 -31.17
CA VAL A 76 -22.71 -0.31 -30.61
C VAL A 76 -23.77 -0.59 -29.56
N VAL A 77 -23.55 -0.07 -28.35
CA VAL A 77 -24.51 -0.18 -27.25
C VAL A 77 -24.75 1.22 -26.68
N LYS A 78 -25.90 1.83 -26.98
CA LYS A 78 -26.31 3.13 -26.40
C LYS A 78 -25.23 4.23 -26.43
N GLY A 79 -24.55 4.41 -27.57
CA GLY A 79 -23.47 5.40 -27.72
C GLY A 79 -22.10 4.98 -27.16
N PHE A 80 -21.95 3.71 -26.78
CA PHE A 80 -20.66 3.08 -26.53
C PHE A 80 -20.27 2.25 -27.76
N LEU A 81 -19.20 2.67 -28.43
CA LEU A 81 -18.61 1.95 -29.57
C LEU A 81 -17.57 0.98 -29.03
N ASN A 82 -17.89 -0.30 -28.91
CA ASN A 82 -16.90 -1.30 -28.49
C ASN A 82 -16.23 -1.92 -29.71
N LEU A 83 -14.91 -2.05 -29.64
CA LEU A 83 -14.03 -2.46 -30.73
C LEU A 83 -13.38 -3.80 -30.39
N SER A 84 -13.39 -4.70 -31.36
CA SER A 84 -12.59 -5.92 -31.36
C SER A 84 -11.27 -5.65 -32.07
N ILE A 85 -10.18 -6.01 -31.41
CA ILE A 85 -8.81 -5.79 -31.88
C ILE A 85 -8.24 -7.12 -32.36
N ALA A 86 -7.49 -7.08 -33.47
CA ALA A 86 -6.84 -8.26 -34.05
C ALA A 86 -5.88 -8.95 -33.07
N ASP A 87 -5.89 -10.28 -33.05
CA ASP A 87 -4.98 -11.08 -32.22
C ASP A 87 -3.50 -10.77 -32.52
N ASP A 88 -3.17 -10.56 -33.80
CA ASP A 88 -1.82 -10.21 -34.24
C ASP A 88 -1.31 -8.91 -33.60
N TYR A 89 -2.19 -7.94 -33.31
CA TYR A 89 -1.78 -6.73 -32.59
C TYR A 89 -1.28 -7.07 -31.18
N TRP A 90 -1.99 -7.92 -30.44
CA TRP A 90 -1.59 -8.32 -29.08
C TRP A 90 -0.32 -9.16 -29.07
N ILE A 91 -0.19 -10.08 -30.02
CA ILE A 91 1.01 -10.92 -30.17
C ILE A 91 2.21 -10.05 -30.52
N ASN A 92 2.07 -9.09 -31.43
CA ASN A 92 3.13 -8.16 -31.80
C ASN A 92 3.49 -7.22 -30.65
N LEU A 93 2.51 -6.69 -29.93
CA LEU A 93 2.73 -5.89 -28.72
C LEU A 93 3.54 -6.68 -27.68
N PHE A 94 3.15 -7.93 -27.43
CA PHE A 94 3.86 -8.80 -26.51
C PHE A 94 5.31 -9.04 -26.95
N ASN A 95 5.51 -9.48 -28.18
CA ASN A 95 6.83 -9.87 -28.68
C ASN A 95 7.79 -8.70 -28.86
N ASN A 96 7.30 -7.53 -29.28
CA ASN A 96 8.14 -6.40 -29.68
C ASN A 96 8.25 -5.30 -28.61
N GLU A 97 7.30 -5.22 -27.68
CA GLU A 97 7.32 -4.20 -26.61
C GLU A 97 7.48 -4.84 -25.22
N LEU A 98 6.65 -5.83 -24.88
CA LEU A 98 6.57 -6.36 -23.51
C LEU A 98 7.70 -7.32 -23.15
N LEU A 99 8.27 -8.03 -24.13
CA LEU A 99 9.42 -8.92 -23.92
C LEU A 99 10.76 -8.19 -23.84
N ASN A 100 10.79 -6.87 -24.10
CA ASN A 100 12.04 -6.13 -23.97
C ASN A 100 12.50 -6.08 -22.51
N ASP A 101 13.80 -6.21 -22.30
CA ASP A 101 14.40 -6.22 -20.95
C ASP A 101 14.11 -4.93 -20.16
N ASP A 102 13.76 -3.83 -20.84
CA ASP A 102 13.42 -2.54 -20.23
C ASP A 102 11.93 -2.34 -19.97
N PHE A 103 11.07 -3.30 -20.35
CA PHE A 103 9.65 -3.22 -20.04
C PHE A 103 9.43 -3.13 -18.53
N GLY A 104 8.62 -2.15 -18.11
CA GLY A 104 8.35 -1.87 -16.70
C GLY A 104 9.53 -1.27 -15.91
N LYS A 105 10.68 -0.98 -16.54
CA LYS A 105 11.79 -0.27 -15.88
C LYS A 105 11.57 1.24 -15.96
N VAL A 106 11.25 1.86 -14.82
CA VAL A 106 11.16 3.31 -14.71
C VAL A 106 12.54 3.90 -14.44
N LYS A 107 12.88 5.00 -15.13
CA LYS A 107 14.13 5.73 -14.90
C LYS A 107 14.09 6.43 -13.55
N ALA A 108 15.27 6.64 -12.95
CA ALA A 108 15.38 7.39 -11.71
C ALA A 108 14.77 8.79 -11.86
N ASN A 109 13.89 9.16 -10.92
CA ASN A 109 13.17 10.43 -10.93
C ASN A 109 13.90 11.54 -10.14
N GLY A 110 15.06 11.23 -9.55
CA GLY A 110 15.90 12.15 -8.77
C GLY A 110 15.36 12.50 -7.38
N LYS A 111 14.29 11.85 -6.92
CA LYS A 111 13.66 12.09 -5.61
C LYS A 111 14.05 11.00 -4.62
N LYS A 112 14.20 11.41 -3.36
CA LYS A 112 14.50 10.53 -2.22
C LYS A 112 13.24 10.30 -1.39
N VAL A 113 13.06 9.08 -0.91
CA VAL A 113 11.95 8.72 -0.02
C VAL A 113 12.44 7.80 1.10
N MET A 114 11.97 8.05 2.31
CA MET A 114 12.20 7.16 3.45
C MET A 114 10.95 6.35 3.72
N VAL A 115 11.12 5.04 3.89
CA VAL A 115 10.06 4.12 4.29
C VAL A 115 10.44 3.55 5.65
N GLU A 116 9.78 4.03 6.70
CA GLU A 116 9.90 3.48 8.04
C GLU A 116 8.93 2.30 8.21
N TYR A 117 9.43 1.16 8.67
CA TYR A 117 8.60 0.01 9.00
C TYR A 117 9.26 -0.92 10.01
N SER A 118 8.49 -1.91 10.47
CA SER A 118 8.76 -2.78 11.62
C SER A 118 8.61 -2.06 12.96
N SER A 119 9.51 -1.11 13.23
CA SER A 119 9.63 -0.29 14.45
C SER A 119 9.15 -0.99 15.74
N PRO A 120 9.68 -2.19 16.08
CA PRO A 120 9.20 -2.96 17.21
C PRO A 120 9.72 -2.38 18.53
N ASN A 121 8.95 -2.56 19.60
CA ASN A 121 9.45 -2.36 20.96
C ASN A 121 10.40 -3.51 21.33
N THR A 122 11.48 -3.20 22.04
CA THR A 122 12.51 -4.18 22.44
C THR A 122 12.11 -5.05 23.64
N ASN A 123 10.88 -4.89 24.15
CA ASN A 123 10.44 -5.54 25.39
C ASN A 123 9.79 -6.92 25.20
N LYS A 124 9.68 -7.43 23.96
CA LYS A 124 9.03 -8.72 23.66
C LYS A 124 9.54 -9.34 22.35
N PRO A 125 9.44 -10.68 22.19
CA PRO A 125 9.76 -11.33 20.93
C PRO A 125 8.81 -10.89 19.80
N LEU A 126 9.33 -10.90 18.57
CA LEU A 126 8.52 -10.71 17.38
C LEU A 126 7.57 -11.90 17.17
N HIS A 127 6.42 -11.62 16.58
CA HIS A 127 5.35 -12.58 16.31
C HIS A 127 4.74 -12.33 14.94
N LEU A 128 3.85 -13.21 14.47
CA LEU A 128 3.26 -13.14 13.12
C LEU A 128 2.64 -11.78 12.77
N GLY A 129 2.01 -11.11 13.74
CA GLY A 129 1.52 -9.73 13.56
C GLY A 129 2.59 -8.71 13.10
N HIS A 130 3.86 -8.86 13.51
CA HIS A 130 4.97 -8.02 13.05
C HIS A 130 5.38 -8.33 11.61
N VAL A 131 5.28 -9.60 11.19
CA VAL A 131 5.59 -10.03 9.81
C VAL A 131 4.75 -9.27 8.81
N ARG A 132 3.46 -9.03 9.11
CA ARG A 132 2.58 -8.20 8.26
C ARG A 132 3.18 -6.80 8.04
N ASN A 133 3.58 -6.11 9.11
CA ASN A 133 4.15 -4.76 8.99
C ASN A 133 5.45 -4.80 8.16
N ASN A 134 6.33 -5.78 8.45
CA ASN A 134 7.60 -5.94 7.74
C ASN A 134 7.40 -6.15 6.23
N LEU A 135 6.48 -7.03 5.85
CA LEU A 135 6.21 -7.34 4.45
C LEU A 135 5.54 -6.16 3.73
N LEU A 136 4.62 -5.45 4.40
CA LEU A 136 3.98 -4.27 3.83
C LEU A 136 4.99 -3.14 3.58
N GLY A 137 5.79 -2.80 4.59
CA GLY A 137 6.80 -1.76 4.47
C GLY A 137 7.85 -2.08 3.41
N TYR A 138 8.31 -3.34 3.37
CA TYR A 138 9.22 -3.81 2.33
C TYR A 138 8.59 -3.72 0.93
N SER A 139 7.34 -4.15 0.77
CA SER A 139 6.64 -4.10 -0.53
C SER A 139 6.45 -2.68 -1.02
N VAL A 140 6.09 -1.75 -0.13
CA VAL A 140 6.00 -0.31 -0.46
C VAL A 140 7.36 0.24 -0.89
N ALA A 141 8.44 -0.14 -0.18
CA ALA A 141 9.79 0.28 -0.54
C ALA A 141 10.22 -0.25 -1.93
N GLU A 142 9.90 -1.50 -2.27
CA GLU A 142 10.20 -2.06 -3.59
C GLU A 142 9.36 -1.44 -4.70
N LEU A 143 8.08 -1.12 -4.46
CA LEU A 143 7.23 -0.41 -5.42
C LEU A 143 7.75 0.99 -5.70
N LEU A 144 8.12 1.75 -4.65
CA LEU A 144 8.70 3.09 -4.82
C LEU A 144 10.05 3.03 -5.55
N LYS A 145 10.87 2.02 -5.27
CA LYS A 145 12.13 1.80 -6.00
C LYS A 145 11.87 1.50 -7.48
N ALA A 146 10.87 0.67 -7.77
CA ALA A 146 10.45 0.36 -9.14
C ALA A 146 9.90 1.59 -9.88
N ASP A 147 9.31 2.55 -9.16
CA ASP A 147 8.85 3.85 -9.67
C ASP A 147 9.96 4.92 -9.75
N GLY A 148 11.23 4.49 -9.63
CA GLY A 148 12.40 5.35 -9.87
C GLY A 148 12.83 6.23 -8.70
N TYR A 149 12.32 6.02 -7.48
CA TYR A 149 12.79 6.73 -6.29
C TYR A 149 14.09 6.12 -5.74
N GLU A 150 14.92 6.95 -5.12
CA GLU A 150 15.96 6.50 -4.21
C GLU A 150 15.34 6.24 -2.83
N VAL A 151 15.26 4.97 -2.44
CA VAL A 151 14.51 4.54 -1.25
C VAL A 151 15.45 4.22 -0.07
N PHE A 152 15.19 4.87 1.06
CA PHE A 152 15.83 4.58 2.35
C PHE A 152 14.87 3.77 3.21
N LYS A 153 15.20 2.51 3.47
CA LYS A 153 14.43 1.66 4.40
C LYS A 153 14.95 1.89 5.81
N VAL A 154 14.09 2.33 6.71
CA VAL A 154 14.46 2.68 8.08
C VAL A 154 13.65 1.85 9.06
N ASN A 155 14.31 1.40 10.12
CA ASN A 155 13.67 0.74 11.25
C ASN A 155 14.02 1.54 12.51
N LEU A 156 13.01 2.13 13.15
CA LEU A 156 13.20 2.82 14.42
C LEU A 156 13.04 1.80 15.55
N VAL A 157 14.17 1.34 16.08
CA VAL A 157 14.17 0.44 17.23
C VAL A 157 13.70 1.24 18.45
N ASN A 158 12.52 0.90 18.98
CA ASN A 158 12.00 1.57 20.16
C ASN A 158 12.56 0.89 21.42
N ASP A 159 13.77 1.30 21.77
CA ASP A 159 14.56 0.78 22.89
C ASP A 159 14.42 1.61 24.18
N ARG A 160 13.50 2.58 24.19
CA ARG A 160 13.20 3.41 25.35
C ARG A 160 11.70 3.57 25.56
N GLY A 161 11.25 3.38 26.80
CA GLY A 161 9.86 3.63 27.17
C GLY A 161 9.37 2.79 28.34
N ILE A 162 8.13 3.08 28.76
CA ILE A 162 7.53 2.48 29.97
C ILE A 162 7.49 0.96 29.92
N HIS A 163 7.24 0.36 28.75
CA HIS A 163 7.17 -1.10 28.62
C HIS A 163 8.52 -1.79 28.88
N ILE A 164 9.62 -1.12 28.60
CA ILE A 164 10.98 -1.62 28.86
C ILE A 164 11.30 -1.44 30.34
N CYS A 165 10.95 -0.28 30.92
CA CYS A 165 11.11 -0.02 32.36
C CYS A 165 10.35 -1.05 33.22
N LYS A 166 9.16 -1.48 32.78
CA LYS A 166 8.43 -2.58 33.44
C LYS A 166 9.24 -3.87 33.50
N SER A 167 9.81 -4.28 32.36
CA SER A 167 10.66 -5.48 32.30
C SER A 167 11.93 -5.32 33.14
N MET A 168 12.60 -4.15 33.06
CA MET A 168 13.80 -3.85 33.84
C MET A 168 13.53 -3.90 35.34
N LEU A 169 12.46 -3.23 35.80
CA LEU A 169 12.09 -3.21 37.21
C LEU A 169 11.75 -4.60 37.73
N ALA A 170 11.03 -5.40 36.94
CA ALA A 170 10.75 -6.78 37.32
C ALA A 170 12.01 -7.65 37.36
N TRP A 171 12.96 -7.42 36.44
CA TRP A 171 14.25 -8.10 36.47
C TRP A 171 15.09 -7.67 37.70
N GLN A 172 15.11 -6.40 38.06
CA GLN A 172 15.80 -5.93 39.28
C GLN A 172 15.19 -6.52 40.56
N LYS A 173 13.86 -6.63 40.65
CA LYS A 173 13.18 -7.13 41.86
C LYS A 173 13.18 -8.66 41.97
N TRP A 174 13.01 -9.37 40.87
CA TRP A 174 12.77 -10.82 40.86
C TRP A 174 13.72 -11.62 39.99
N GLY A 175 14.63 -10.95 39.29
CA GLY A 175 15.49 -11.59 38.29
C GLY A 175 16.77 -12.20 38.82
N ASN A 176 17.23 -11.83 40.02
CA ASN A 176 18.41 -12.44 40.65
C ASN A 176 19.65 -12.47 39.73
N ASN A 177 19.89 -11.39 38.97
CA ASN A 177 20.94 -11.28 37.95
C ASN A 177 20.88 -12.35 36.85
N GLU A 178 19.68 -12.88 36.55
CA GLU A 178 19.49 -13.83 35.46
C GLU A 178 19.87 -13.21 34.12
N THR A 179 20.70 -13.92 33.36
CA THR A 179 21.15 -13.54 32.02
C THR A 179 20.58 -14.50 30.97
N PRO A 180 20.61 -14.15 29.67
CA PRO A 180 20.28 -15.09 28.60
C PRO A 180 21.09 -16.38 28.71
N GLU A 181 22.37 -16.28 29.07
CA GLU A 181 23.29 -17.40 29.24
C GLU A 181 22.91 -18.27 30.44
N SER A 182 22.62 -17.68 31.60
CA SER A 182 22.26 -18.45 32.80
C SER A 182 20.87 -19.10 32.70
N SER A 183 19.95 -18.49 31.94
CA SER A 183 18.57 -18.98 31.76
C SER A 183 18.42 -19.94 30.57
N GLY A 184 19.35 -19.91 29.62
CA GLY A 184 19.21 -20.57 28.31
C GLY A 184 18.14 -19.94 27.41
N LEU A 185 17.57 -18.79 27.79
CA LEU A 185 16.58 -18.05 26.99
C LEU A 185 17.26 -17.07 26.05
N LYS A 186 16.65 -16.84 24.89
CA LYS A 186 17.03 -15.70 24.04
C LYS A 186 16.72 -14.38 24.76
N GLY A 187 17.51 -13.33 24.51
CA GLY A 187 17.35 -12.05 25.19
C GLY A 187 15.95 -11.45 25.09
N ASP A 188 15.34 -11.49 23.92
CA ASP A 188 13.96 -11.02 23.69
C ASP A 188 12.92 -11.82 24.50
N HIS A 189 13.12 -13.13 24.65
CA HIS A 189 12.28 -14.00 25.47
C HIS A 189 12.51 -13.79 26.96
N LEU A 190 13.76 -13.52 27.37
CA LEU A 190 14.09 -13.20 28.76
C LEU A 190 13.44 -11.88 29.17
N VAL A 191 13.58 -10.83 28.36
CA VAL A 191 12.92 -9.54 28.61
C VAL A 191 11.39 -9.70 28.63
N GLY A 192 10.84 -10.52 27.72
CA GLY A 192 9.43 -10.87 27.70
C GLY A 192 8.96 -11.63 28.95
N LYS A 193 9.77 -12.53 29.51
CA LYS A 193 9.50 -13.24 30.77
C LYS A 193 9.30 -12.23 31.91
N TYR A 194 10.18 -11.24 32.04
CA TYR A 194 10.06 -10.23 33.09
C TYR A 194 8.93 -9.25 32.87
N TYR A 195 8.57 -8.97 31.61
CA TYR A 195 7.35 -8.22 31.29
C TYR A 195 6.09 -8.92 31.86
N VAL A 196 5.99 -10.25 31.68
CA VAL A 196 4.87 -11.05 32.20
C VAL A 196 4.88 -11.10 33.73
N ILE A 197 6.06 -11.21 34.36
CA ILE A 197 6.19 -11.15 35.82
C ILE A 197 5.71 -9.79 36.35
N PHE A 198 6.14 -8.68 35.72
CA PHE A 198 5.67 -7.35 36.07
C PHE A 198 4.15 -7.27 36.05
N ASP A 199 3.51 -7.64 34.92
CA ASP A 199 2.07 -7.52 34.76
C ASP A 199 1.30 -8.41 35.77
N LYS A 200 1.86 -9.56 36.16
CA LYS A 200 1.27 -10.43 37.20
C LYS A 200 1.30 -9.77 38.58
N GLU A 201 2.44 -9.21 38.98
CA GLU A 201 2.58 -8.56 40.29
C GLU A 201 1.82 -7.22 40.34
N TYR A 202 1.86 -6.45 39.26
CA TYR A 202 1.08 -5.21 39.09
C TYR A 202 -0.42 -5.47 39.18
N LYS A 203 -0.92 -6.58 38.63
CA LYS A 203 -2.32 -6.97 38.77
C LYS A 203 -2.72 -7.23 40.23
N LYS A 204 -1.84 -7.83 41.05
CA LYS A 204 -2.12 -8.04 42.48
C LYS A 204 -2.26 -6.71 43.22
N GLU A 205 -1.41 -5.73 42.91
CA GLU A 205 -1.52 -4.39 43.49
C GLU A 205 -2.81 -3.69 43.07
N ILE A 206 -3.19 -3.81 41.79
CA ILE A 206 -4.48 -3.28 41.29
C ILE A 206 -5.64 -3.90 42.05
N ASP A 207 -5.66 -5.23 42.18
CA ASP A 207 -6.76 -5.95 42.85
C ASP A 207 -6.85 -5.58 44.34
N ALA A 208 -5.72 -5.36 45.01
CA ALA A 208 -5.68 -4.86 46.39
C ALA A 208 -6.27 -3.44 46.51
N LEU A 209 -5.86 -2.51 45.64
CA LEU A 209 -6.38 -1.14 45.63
C LEU A 209 -7.87 -1.07 45.27
N LYS A 210 -8.35 -1.98 44.39
CA LYS A 210 -9.78 -2.13 44.11
C LYS A 210 -10.55 -2.61 45.33
N ALA A 211 -9.98 -3.53 46.12
CA ALA A 211 -10.58 -3.98 47.37
C ALA A 211 -10.65 -2.87 48.44
N GLU A 212 -9.73 -1.90 48.39
CA GLU A 212 -9.73 -0.68 49.21
C GLU A 212 -10.73 0.39 48.72
N GLY A 213 -11.47 0.12 47.64
CA GLY A 213 -12.54 0.97 47.13
C GLY A 213 -12.16 1.87 45.96
N GLN A 214 -10.95 1.76 45.41
CA GLN A 214 -10.58 2.49 44.19
C GLN A 214 -11.27 1.91 42.96
N THR A 215 -11.58 2.79 42.00
CA THR A 215 -11.97 2.34 40.66
C THR A 215 -10.80 1.63 39.97
N GLU A 216 -11.08 0.83 38.93
CA GLU A 216 -10.02 0.12 38.22
C GLU A 216 -8.99 1.06 37.57
N ASP A 217 -9.42 2.21 37.05
CA ASP A 217 -8.53 3.18 36.43
C ASP A 217 -7.68 3.93 37.47
N GLU A 218 -8.24 4.22 38.65
CA GLU A 218 -7.48 4.78 39.78
C GLU A 218 -6.46 3.78 40.30
N ALA A 219 -6.88 2.53 40.52
CA ALA A 219 -6.00 1.45 40.98
C ALA A 219 -4.82 1.22 40.02
N LYS A 220 -5.08 1.21 38.70
CA LYS A 220 -4.02 1.15 37.67
C LYS A 220 -3.04 2.31 37.80
N LYS A 221 -3.50 3.54 38.01
CA LYS A 221 -2.60 4.71 38.15
C LYS A 221 -1.87 4.75 39.49
N ASN A 222 -2.50 4.21 40.53
CA ASN A 222 -2.03 4.35 41.90
C ASN A 222 -1.11 3.24 42.39
N ALA A 223 -1.09 2.09 41.71
CA ALA A 223 -0.27 0.96 42.08
C ALA A 223 1.22 1.36 42.23
N PRO A 224 1.88 0.95 43.33
CA PRO A 224 3.29 1.25 43.56
C PRO A 224 4.20 0.87 42.38
N LEU A 225 4.02 -0.32 41.78
CA LEU A 225 4.88 -0.81 40.71
C LEU A 225 4.85 0.06 39.45
N ILE A 226 3.69 0.62 39.07
CA ILE A 226 3.65 1.48 37.88
C ILE A 226 4.30 2.84 38.16
N LYS A 227 4.17 3.36 39.39
CA LYS A 227 4.81 4.62 39.79
C LYS A 227 6.32 4.49 39.82
N GLU A 228 6.82 3.37 40.33
CA GLU A 228 8.26 3.07 40.33
C GLU A 228 8.79 2.89 38.89
N ALA A 229 8.05 2.19 38.02
CA ALA A 229 8.41 2.08 36.60
C ALA A 229 8.39 3.43 35.87
N GLN A 230 7.49 4.35 36.24
CA GLN A 230 7.44 5.72 35.71
C GLN A 230 8.61 6.57 36.21
N GLN A 231 8.98 6.43 37.49
CA GLN A 231 10.17 7.10 38.04
C GLN A 231 11.45 6.60 37.37
N MET A 232 11.57 5.29 37.17
CA MET A 232 12.65 4.67 36.40
C MET A 232 12.72 5.24 34.98
N LEU A 233 11.58 5.40 34.30
CA LEU A 233 11.54 6.02 32.99
C LEU A 233 12.07 7.46 33.06
N LEU A 234 11.54 8.30 33.96
CA LEU A 234 11.96 9.71 34.09
C LEU A 234 13.46 9.84 34.39
N ALA A 235 14.01 9.01 35.28
CA ALA A 235 15.44 8.98 35.58
C ALA A 235 16.27 8.62 34.34
N TRP A 236 15.85 7.60 33.60
CA TRP A 236 16.48 7.23 32.33
C TRP A 236 16.37 8.37 31.30
N GLU A 237 15.26 9.11 31.29
CA GLU A 237 15.08 10.25 30.38
C GLU A 237 15.98 11.43 30.69
N ALA A 238 16.27 11.64 31.98
CA ALA A 238 17.18 12.65 32.49
C ALA A 238 18.67 12.28 32.31
N GLY A 239 18.97 11.04 31.89
CA GLY A 239 20.33 10.54 31.75
C GLY A 239 20.99 10.18 33.07
N GLU A 240 20.20 9.89 34.11
CA GLU A 240 20.70 9.37 35.39
C GLU A 240 21.13 7.90 35.21
N GLU A 241 22.34 7.54 35.64
CA GLU A 241 22.80 6.15 35.64
C GLU A 241 21.99 5.32 36.66
N GLN A 242 21.56 4.12 36.25
CA GLN A 242 20.84 3.14 37.07
C GLN A 242 21.70 1.93 37.42
#